data_AF-G7GAX4-F1
#
_entry.id   AF-G7GAX4-F1
#
_cell.length_a   1.000
_cell.length_b   1.000
_cell.length_c   1.000
_cell.angle_alpha   90.00
_cell.angle_beta   90.00
_cell.angle_gamma   90.00
#
_symmetry.space_group_name_H-M   'P 1'
#
loop_
_entity.id
_entity.type
_entity.pdbx_description
1 polymer ?
#
loop_
_entity_poly.entity_id
_entity_poly.type
_entity_poly.pdbx_seq_one_letter_code
_entity_poly.pdbx_strand_id
1 'polypeptide(L)'
;MTKDIELRAIDELIYEVEMFEQAGVYPIHDFIGNLKTLAAKVKEETNLEGCVVVPKGQTEDWYLDPDEYMWFEHDGIDSTLCDMNIGEVTAIEHKEYLITLSDTLYAAIVWDSENDQVGIWEFFKTEEEAEKAAAHCKAMLEAARS
;
A
#
# COMPACT_ATOMS: atom_id res chain seq x y z
N MET A 1 7.41 -26.37 -1.79
CA MET A 1 7.80 -24.96 -1.59
C MET A 1 9.24 -24.85 -1.15
N THR A 2 9.66 -25.24 0.08
CA THR A 2 11.11 -25.24 0.44
C THR A 2 11.98 -25.99 -0.58
N LYS A 3 11.51 -27.15 -1.04
CA LYS A 3 12.18 -27.94 -2.10
C LYS A 3 12.35 -27.17 -3.42
N ASP A 4 11.46 -26.23 -3.74
CA ASP A 4 11.52 -25.45 -4.99
C ASP A 4 12.50 -24.26 -4.88
N ILE A 5 12.75 -23.76 -3.66
CA ILE A 5 13.78 -22.74 -3.40
C ILE A 5 15.17 -23.38 -3.50
N GLU A 6 15.35 -24.54 -2.85
CA GLU A 6 16.61 -25.29 -2.87
C GLU A 6 17.00 -25.74 -4.28
N LEU A 7 16.05 -26.24 -5.08
CA LEU A 7 16.30 -26.67 -6.46
C LEU A 7 16.71 -25.50 -7.36
N ARG A 8 16.05 -24.34 -7.26
CA ARG A 8 16.43 -23.14 -8.04
C ARG A 8 17.82 -22.63 -7.66
N ALA A 9 18.18 -22.65 -6.38
CA ALA A 9 19.52 -22.27 -5.94
C ALA A 9 20.59 -23.23 -6.48
N ILE A 10 20.30 -24.53 -6.55
CA ILE A 10 21.18 -25.52 -7.16
C ILE A 10 21.35 -25.23 -8.67
N ASP A 11 20.28 -24.90 -9.38
CA ASP A 11 20.37 -24.54 -10.81
C ASP A 11 21.20 -23.28 -11.04
N GLU A 12 21.04 -22.23 -10.21
CA GLU A 12 21.87 -21.01 -10.26
C GLU A 12 23.36 -21.33 -10.04
N LEU A 13 23.69 -22.24 -9.11
CA LEU A 13 25.06 -22.69 -8.86
C LEU A 13 25.65 -23.50 -10.02
N ILE A 14 24.86 -24.43 -10.58
CA ILE A 14 25.29 -25.23 -11.72
C ILE A 14 25.62 -24.31 -12.90
N TYR A 15 24.75 -23.35 -13.20
CA TYR A 15 24.97 -22.38 -14.27
C TYR A 15 26.28 -21.59 -14.09
N GLU A 16 26.56 -21.12 -12.88
CA GLU A 16 27.78 -20.38 -12.59
C GLU A 16 29.04 -21.25 -12.77
N VAL A 17 29.00 -22.50 -12.30
CA VAL A 17 30.10 -23.46 -12.47
C VAL A 17 30.33 -23.78 -13.95
N GLU A 18 29.26 -24.02 -14.72
CA GLU A 18 29.35 -24.27 -16.17
C GLU A 18 29.95 -23.08 -16.92
N MET A 19 29.61 -21.84 -16.54
CA MET A 19 30.24 -20.64 -17.13
C MET A 19 31.75 -20.60 -16.88
N PHE A 20 32.20 -20.96 -15.68
CA PHE A 20 33.63 -20.98 -15.37
C PHE A 20 34.37 -22.10 -16.09
N GLU A 21 33.75 -23.28 -16.23
CA GLU A 21 34.30 -24.37 -17.03
C GLU A 21 34.50 -23.94 -18.50
N GLN A 22 33.54 -23.24 -19.09
CA GLN A 22 33.65 -22.72 -20.45
C GLN A 22 34.71 -21.62 -20.60
N ALA A 23 34.87 -20.77 -19.58
CA ALA A 23 35.86 -19.70 -19.58
C ALA A 23 37.30 -20.19 -19.38
N GLY A 24 37.50 -21.40 -18.85
CA GLY A 24 38.82 -21.98 -18.56
C GLY A 24 39.60 -21.26 -17.45
N VAL A 25 38.96 -20.32 -16.75
CA VAL A 25 39.50 -19.54 -15.63
C VAL A 25 38.47 -19.58 -14.52
N TYR A 26 38.90 -19.93 -13.31
CA TYR A 26 38.03 -20.05 -12.15
C TYR A 26 38.30 -18.89 -11.17
N PRO A 27 37.53 -17.79 -11.23
CA PRO A 27 37.70 -16.64 -10.34
C PRO A 27 37.16 -16.99 -8.95
N ILE A 28 37.93 -17.75 -8.16
CA ILE A 28 37.55 -18.30 -6.85
C ILE A 28 36.96 -17.23 -5.92
N HIS A 29 37.49 -16.00 -5.94
CA HIS A 29 36.99 -14.91 -5.10
C HIS A 29 35.58 -14.45 -5.50
N ASP A 30 35.30 -14.35 -6.80
CA ASP A 30 33.99 -13.95 -7.31
C ASP A 30 32.97 -15.06 -7.04
N PHE A 31 33.35 -16.33 -7.26
CA PHE A 31 32.52 -17.49 -6.94
C PHE A 31 32.16 -17.56 -5.45
N ILE A 32 33.13 -17.34 -4.55
CA ILE A 32 32.86 -17.28 -3.11
C ILE A 32 31.93 -16.10 -2.76
N GLY A 33 32.07 -14.96 -3.46
CA GLY A 33 31.18 -13.81 -3.34
C GLY A 33 29.74 -14.16 -3.73
N ASN A 34 29.56 -14.75 -4.91
CA ASN A 34 28.25 -15.14 -5.43
C ASN A 34 27.58 -16.23 -4.58
N LEU A 35 28.35 -17.22 -4.10
CA LEU A 35 27.88 -18.21 -3.13
C LEU A 35 27.31 -17.58 -1.85
N LYS A 36 27.96 -16.55 -1.31
CA LYS A 36 27.48 -15.84 -0.12
C LYS A 36 26.18 -15.09 -0.42
N THR A 37 26.09 -14.43 -1.57
CA THR A 37 24.89 -13.73 -2.02
C THR A 37 23.73 -14.69 -2.19
N LEU A 38 23.94 -15.83 -2.85
CA LEU A 38 22.93 -16.85 -3.04
C LEU A 38 22.48 -17.46 -1.71
N ALA A 39 23.41 -17.76 -0.81
CA ALA A 39 23.08 -18.27 0.52
C ALA A 39 22.24 -17.27 1.34
N ALA A 40 22.51 -15.96 1.22
CA ALA A 40 21.70 -14.93 1.85
C ALA A 40 20.29 -14.86 1.24
N LYS A 41 20.18 -14.90 -0.10
CA LYS A 41 18.90 -14.92 -0.83
C LYS A 41 18.05 -16.13 -0.45
N VAL A 42 18.63 -17.35 -0.44
CA VAL A 42 17.93 -18.57 -0.03
C VAL A 42 17.45 -18.48 1.42
N LYS A 43 18.29 -17.97 2.32
CA LYS A 43 17.92 -17.78 3.73
C LYS A 43 16.75 -16.81 3.88
N GLU A 44 16.75 -15.72 3.13
CA GLU A 44 15.66 -14.75 3.11
C GLU A 44 14.38 -15.34 2.53
N GLU A 45 14.44 -15.99 1.37
CA GLU A 45 13.28 -16.66 0.75
C GLU A 45 12.69 -17.76 1.66
N THR A 46 13.53 -18.50 2.38
CA THR A 46 13.09 -19.53 3.34
C THR A 46 12.39 -18.89 4.55
N ASN A 47 12.87 -17.74 5.04
CA ASN A 47 12.21 -17.01 6.12
C ASN A 47 10.83 -16.47 5.71
N LEU A 48 10.61 -16.27 4.41
CA LEU A 48 9.35 -15.82 3.84
C LEU A 48 8.41 -16.98 3.46
N GLU A 49 8.79 -18.24 3.71
CA GLU A 49 7.92 -19.38 3.43
C GLU A 49 6.63 -19.30 4.26
N GLY A 50 5.49 -19.28 3.57
CA GLY A 50 4.16 -19.10 4.20
C GLY A 50 3.77 -17.64 4.44
N CYS A 51 4.64 -16.67 4.12
CA CYS A 51 4.29 -15.26 4.10
C CYS A 51 3.67 -14.86 2.75
N VAL A 52 2.81 -13.84 2.77
CA VAL A 52 2.36 -13.15 1.56
C VAL A 52 3.31 -11.99 1.33
N VAL A 53 4.11 -12.06 0.27
CA VAL A 53 4.96 -10.95 -0.15
C VAL A 53 4.12 -10.00 -1.00
N VAL A 54 4.02 -8.75 -0.56
CA VAL A 54 3.25 -7.71 -1.25
C VAL A 54 4.21 -6.65 -1.77
N PRO A 55 4.10 -6.20 -3.04
CA PRO A 55 4.86 -5.06 -3.53
C PRO A 55 4.56 -3.80 -2.70
N LYS A 56 5.59 -2.99 -2.37
CA LYS A 56 5.40 -1.73 -1.62
C LYS A 56 4.37 -0.78 -2.27
N GLY A 57 4.21 -0.83 -3.60
CA GLY A 57 3.18 -0.07 -4.31
C GLY A 57 1.74 -0.52 -4.05
N GLN A 58 1.51 -1.59 -3.27
CA GLN A 58 0.21 -2.03 -2.78
C GLN A 58 0.07 -1.85 -1.27
N THR A 59 0.91 -0.99 -0.68
CA THR A 59 0.81 -0.59 0.73
C THR A 59 0.78 0.92 0.82
N GLU A 60 0.10 1.44 1.83
CA GLU A 60 0.05 2.87 2.13
C GLU A 60 0.59 3.14 3.53
N ASP A 61 1.34 4.22 3.64
CA ASP A 61 1.87 4.73 4.90
C ASP A 61 0.96 5.84 5.42
N TRP A 62 0.54 5.70 6.68
CA TRP A 62 -0.33 6.64 7.37
C TRP A 62 0.31 7.10 8.66
N TYR A 63 0.19 8.39 8.96
CA TYR A 63 0.81 9.06 10.10
C TYR A 63 -0.27 9.73 10.94
N LEU A 64 -0.26 9.53 12.26
CA LEU A 64 -1.21 10.17 13.14
C LEU A 64 -0.82 11.63 13.34
N ASP A 65 -1.72 12.55 13.01
CA ASP A 65 -1.69 13.92 13.52
C ASP A 65 -2.48 13.95 14.84
N PRO A 66 -1.80 13.95 16.01
CA PRO A 66 -2.49 13.98 17.30
C PRO A 66 -3.27 15.26 17.55
N ASP A 67 -2.91 16.38 16.93
CA ASP A 67 -3.57 17.67 17.12
C ASP A 67 -4.89 17.73 16.34
N GLU A 68 -4.99 17.02 15.23
CA GLU A 68 -6.24 16.86 14.48
C GLU A 68 -7.02 15.58 14.83
N TYR A 69 -6.43 14.67 15.60
CA TYR A 69 -6.96 13.34 15.91
C TYR A 69 -7.28 12.52 14.64
N MET A 70 -6.50 12.70 13.57
CA MET A 70 -6.71 12.05 12.27
C MET A 70 -5.42 11.45 11.72
N TRP A 71 -5.56 10.41 10.87
CA TRP A 71 -4.45 9.81 10.16
C TRP A 71 -4.33 10.44 8.79
N PHE A 72 -3.11 10.79 8.40
CA PHE A 72 -2.80 11.43 7.14
C PHE A 72 -1.77 10.63 6.33
N GLU A 73 -1.80 10.82 5.03
CA GLU A 73 -0.69 10.45 4.15
C GLU A 73 0.58 11.25 4.50
N HIS A 74 1.73 10.81 3.97
CA HIS A 74 3.05 11.36 4.29
C HIS A 74 3.12 12.90 4.24
N ASP A 75 2.53 13.50 3.22
CA ASP A 75 2.57 14.95 3.00
C ASP A 75 1.41 15.71 3.68
N GLY A 76 0.46 14.99 4.29
CA GLY A 76 -0.75 15.58 4.88
C GLY A 76 -0.65 15.90 6.38
N ILE A 77 0.30 15.30 7.10
CA ILE A 77 0.55 15.58 8.52
C ILE A 77 1.28 16.91 8.67
N ASP A 78 0.53 18.01 8.66
CA ASP A 78 1.07 19.35 8.73
C ASP A 78 0.88 19.99 10.11
N SER A 79 -0.30 19.86 10.71
CA SER A 79 -0.64 20.56 11.95
C SER A 79 0.32 20.25 13.11
N THR A 80 0.59 18.97 13.38
CA THR A 80 1.56 18.61 14.44
C THR A 80 3.01 18.97 14.09
N LEU A 81 3.36 19.01 12.79
CA LEU A 81 4.74 19.22 12.35
C LEU A 81 5.09 20.69 12.08
N CYS A 82 4.11 21.55 11.80
CA CYS A 82 4.31 22.93 11.38
C CYS A 82 4.97 23.81 12.44
N ASP A 83 4.80 23.46 13.72
CA ASP A 83 5.37 24.18 14.87
C ASP A 83 6.74 23.66 15.32
N MET A 84 7.32 22.68 14.60
CA MET A 84 8.62 22.11 14.97
C MET A 84 9.78 23.08 14.74
N ASN A 85 10.66 23.17 15.74
CA ASN A 85 11.86 23.99 15.66
C ASN A 85 13.02 23.25 14.97
N ILE A 86 13.98 24.01 14.43
CA ILE A 86 15.19 23.43 13.84
C ILE A 86 15.96 22.65 14.93
N GLY A 87 16.16 21.35 14.69
CA GLY A 87 16.85 20.44 15.61
C GLY A 87 15.95 19.78 16.65
N GLU A 88 14.66 20.09 16.64
CA GLU A 88 13.64 19.38 17.42
C GLU A 88 13.36 18.00 16.83
N VAL A 89 13.11 17.03 17.71
CA VAL A 89 12.77 15.65 17.33
C VAL A 89 11.46 15.30 18.01
N THR A 90 10.45 14.99 17.21
CA THR A 90 9.12 14.59 17.67
C THR A 90 8.87 13.15 17.28
N ALA A 91 8.27 12.38 18.17
CA ALA A 91 7.82 11.03 17.88
C ALA A 91 6.46 11.08 17.16
N ILE A 92 6.33 10.35 16.05
CA ILE A 92 5.10 10.26 15.27
C ILE A 92 4.69 8.79 15.18
N GLU A 93 3.42 8.51 15.44
CA GLU A 93 2.87 7.17 15.24
C GLU A 93 2.67 6.91 13.74
N HIS A 94 3.10 5.75 13.29
CA HIS A 94 3.04 5.31 11.89
C HIS A 94 2.34 3.96 11.78
N LYS A 95 1.54 3.81 10.73
CA LYS A 95 0.92 2.55 10.32
C LYS A 95 1.14 2.33 8.84
N GLU A 96 1.41 1.08 8.50
CA GLU A 96 1.38 0.62 7.11
C GLU A 96 0.15 -0.25 6.90
N TYR A 97 -0.65 0.07 5.89
CA TYR A 97 -1.84 -0.68 5.52
C TYR A 97 -1.66 -1.37 4.18
N LEU A 98 -2.21 -2.59 4.06
CA LEU A 98 -2.30 -3.30 2.80
C LEU A 98 -3.49 -2.78 2.00
N ILE A 99 -3.24 -2.32 0.78
CA ILE A 99 -4.30 -1.96 -0.17
C ILE A 99 -4.92 -3.27 -0.66
N THR A 100 -6.14 -3.55 -0.20
CA THR A 100 -6.90 -4.75 -0.63
C THR A 100 -7.95 -4.43 -1.70
N LEU A 101 -8.33 -3.15 -1.80
CA LEU A 101 -9.27 -2.63 -2.79
C LEU A 101 -8.94 -1.16 -3.07
N SER A 102 -8.98 -0.75 -4.34
CA SER A 102 -8.72 0.62 -4.77
C SER A 102 -9.67 0.96 -5.91
N ASP A 103 -10.95 1.14 -5.57
CA ASP A 103 -12.02 1.46 -6.52
C ASP A 103 -12.37 2.96 -6.45
N THR A 104 -12.80 3.51 -7.59
CA THR A 104 -13.42 4.83 -7.61
C THR A 104 -14.85 4.73 -7.08
N LEU A 105 -15.13 5.47 -6.01
CA LEU A 105 -16.50 5.71 -5.53
C LEU A 105 -16.96 7.10 -5.96
N TYR A 106 -18.28 7.25 -6.07
CA TYR A 106 -18.94 8.50 -6.40
C TYR A 106 -19.69 9.02 -5.17
N ALA A 107 -19.69 10.32 -4.92
CA ALA A 107 -20.38 10.90 -3.78
C ALA A 107 -21.53 11.81 -4.22
N ALA A 108 -22.67 11.72 -3.54
CA ALA A 108 -23.80 12.62 -3.75
C ALA A 108 -24.47 12.97 -2.42
N ILE A 109 -24.98 14.20 -2.29
CA ILE A 109 -25.84 14.60 -1.17
C ILE A 109 -27.21 13.95 -1.35
N VAL A 110 -27.69 13.27 -0.31
CA VAL A 110 -28.99 12.58 -0.32
C VAL A 110 -30.05 13.36 0.46
N TRP A 111 -31.33 13.04 0.20
CA TRP A 111 -32.43 13.56 1.01
C TRP A 111 -32.54 12.74 2.29
N ASP A 112 -32.53 13.41 3.43
CA ASP A 112 -32.82 12.79 4.72
C ASP A 112 -34.35 12.66 4.85
N SER A 113 -34.85 11.48 4.51
CA SER A 113 -36.29 11.19 4.57
C SER A 113 -36.82 11.12 6.00
N GLU A 114 -35.97 10.90 7.01
CA GLU A 114 -36.39 10.83 8.41
C GLU A 114 -36.66 12.23 8.98
N ASN A 115 -35.83 13.20 8.60
CA ASN A 115 -35.93 14.59 9.05
C ASN A 115 -36.56 15.53 8.02
N ASP A 116 -36.95 15.00 6.84
CA ASP A 116 -37.53 15.73 5.71
C ASP A 116 -36.70 16.97 5.30
N GLN A 117 -35.40 16.78 5.18
CA GLN A 117 -34.45 17.85 4.86
C GLN A 117 -33.29 17.34 4.01
N VAL A 118 -32.43 18.26 3.57
CA VAL A 118 -31.17 17.89 2.91
C VAL A 118 -30.26 17.19 3.92
N GLY A 119 -29.85 15.97 3.60
CA GLY A 119 -28.95 15.17 4.43
C GLY A 119 -27.48 15.47 4.17
N ILE A 120 -26.62 14.51 4.52
CA ILE A 120 -25.19 14.54 4.22
C ILE A 120 -24.88 13.78 2.93
N TRP A 121 -23.62 13.80 2.50
CA TRP A 121 -23.18 13.03 1.35
C TRP A 121 -23.07 11.54 1.70
N GLU A 122 -23.34 10.69 0.70
CA GLU A 122 -23.14 9.24 0.75
C GLU A 122 -22.29 8.78 -0.44
N PHE A 123 -21.67 7.61 -0.32
CA PHE A 123 -20.88 6.98 -1.39
C PHE A 123 -21.69 5.97 -2.19
N PHE A 124 -21.46 5.96 -3.49
CA PHE A 124 -22.09 5.08 -4.48
C PHE A 124 -21.00 4.37 -5.30
N LYS A 125 -21.30 3.15 -5.74
CA LYS A 125 -20.36 2.36 -6.56
C LYS A 125 -20.35 2.79 -8.02
N THR A 126 -21.41 3.44 -8.48
CA THR A 126 -21.56 3.89 -9.87
C THR A 126 -21.97 5.35 -9.93
N GLU A 127 -21.55 6.03 -10.98
CA GLU A 127 -21.94 7.41 -11.26
C GLU A 127 -23.46 7.55 -11.42
N GLU A 128 -24.09 6.63 -12.15
CA GLU A 128 -25.54 6.64 -12.40
C GLU A 128 -26.37 6.60 -11.10
N GLU A 129 -25.94 5.82 -10.11
CA GLU A 129 -26.61 5.76 -8.80
C GLU A 129 -26.45 7.08 -8.04
N ALA A 130 -25.24 7.66 -8.04
CA ALA A 130 -24.98 8.95 -7.42
C ALA A 130 -25.80 10.07 -8.08
N GLU A 131 -25.88 10.09 -9.41
CA GLU A 131 -26.69 11.06 -10.17
C GLU A 131 -28.17 10.95 -9.85
N LYS A 132 -28.72 9.72 -9.76
CA LYS A 132 -30.11 9.49 -9.36
C LYS A 132 -30.38 10.00 -7.94
N ALA A 133 -29.48 9.71 -7.00
CA ALA A 133 -29.60 10.18 -5.63
C ALA A 133 -29.55 11.72 -5.55
N ALA A 134 -28.62 12.35 -6.25
CA ALA A 134 -28.49 13.81 -6.34
C ALA A 134 -29.74 14.45 -6.96
N ALA A 135 -30.25 13.89 -8.07
CA ALA A 135 -31.45 14.38 -8.73
C ALA A 135 -32.69 14.25 -7.85
N HIS A 136 -32.80 13.14 -7.12
CA HIS A 136 -33.89 12.95 -6.15
C HIS A 136 -33.82 13.99 -5.02
N CYS A 137 -32.66 14.18 -4.40
CA CYS A 137 -32.48 15.17 -3.34
C CYS A 137 -32.83 16.59 -3.82
N LYS A 138 -32.37 16.96 -5.02
CA LYS A 138 -32.71 18.24 -5.64
C LYS A 138 -34.21 18.40 -5.85
N ALA A 139 -34.89 17.38 -6.36
CA ALA A 139 -36.34 17.42 -6.58
C ALA A 139 -37.12 17.59 -5.26
N MET A 140 -36.71 16.89 -4.19
CA MET A 140 -37.32 17.02 -2.86
C MET A 140 -37.13 18.43 -2.28
N LEU A 141 -35.92 18.99 -2.40
CA LEU A 141 -35.64 20.35 -1.97
C LEU A 141 -36.47 21.40 -2.73
N GLU A 142 -36.65 21.22 -4.04
CA GLU A 142 -37.51 22.10 -4.86
C GLU A 142 -38.99 21.98 -4.47
N ALA A 143 -39.46 20.76 -4.18
CA ALA A 143 -40.81 20.51 -3.70
C ALA A 143 -41.05 21.13 -2.31
N ALA A 144 -40.10 21.02 -1.37
CA ALA A 144 -40.20 21.59 -0.03
C ALA A 144 -40.19 23.14 -0.01
N ARG A 145 -39.72 23.76 -1.10
CA ARG A 145 -39.70 25.23 -1.27
C ARG A 145 -40.95 25.78 -1.95
N SER A 146 -41.81 24.93 -2.49
CA SER A 146 -43.02 25.29 -3.24
C SER A 146 -44.25 25.30 -2.35
#